data_AF-A0A5C4T4T3-F1
#
_entry.id   AF-A0A5C4T4T3-F1
#
_cell.length_a   1.000
_cell.length_b   1.000
_cell.length_c   1.000
_cell.angle_alpha   90.00
_cell.angle_beta   90.00
_cell.angle_gamma   90.00
#
_symmetry.space_group_name_H-M   'P 1'
#
loop_
_entity.id
_entity.type
_entity.pdbx_description
1 polymer ?
#
loop_
_entity_poly.entity_id
_entity_poly.type
_entity_poly.pdbx_seq_one_letter_code
_entity_poly.pdbx_strand_id
1 'polypeptide(L)' 'MSEEEKQMISGFTPLRRVAEPDDIAGVISFLASDDSRFITGSYTPVTGGL' A
#
# COMPACT_ATOMS: atom_id res chain seq x y z
N MET A 1 17.05 -3.01 6.19
CA MET A 1 16.92 -1.55 6.40
C MET A 1 17.31 -1.24 7.82
N SER A 2 18.13 -0.22 8.01
CA SER A 2 18.38 0.33 9.34
C SER A 2 17.10 0.96 9.90
N GLU A 3 17.05 1.13 11.23
CA GLU A 3 15.91 1.83 11.85
C GLU A 3 15.86 3.31 11.45
N GLU A 4 17.01 3.94 11.19
CA GLU A 4 17.06 5.30 10.63
C GLU A 4 16.40 5.40 9.25
N GLU A 5 16.65 4.44 8.36
CA GLU A 5 16.03 4.39 7.03
C GLU A 5 14.51 4.25 7.13
N LYS A 6 14.02 3.38 8.02
CA LYS A 6 12.57 3.20 8.23
C LYS A 6 11.91 4.45 8.80
N GLN A 7 12.57 5.12 9.76
CA GLN A 7 12.07 6.37 10.33
C GLN A 7 12.00 7.47 9.28
N MET A 8 13.05 7.61 8.46
CA MET A 8 13.06 8.55 7.34
C MET A 8 11.90 8.31 6.38
N ILE A 9 11.69 7.06 5.96
CA ILE A 9 10.60 6.69 5.03
C ILE A 9 9.22 6.92 5.64
N SER A 10 9.03 6.53 6.91
CA SER A 10 7.77 6.77 7.63
C SER A 10 7.45 8.27 7.77
N GLY A 11 8.45 9.14 7.72
CA GLY A 11 8.27 10.59 7.75
C GLY A 11 7.61 11.17 6.49
N PHE A 12 7.69 10.47 5.35
CA PHE A 12 7.12 10.91 4.08
C PHE A 12 5.67 10.50 3.88
N THR A 13 5.17 9.51 4.62
CA THR A 13 3.80 8.99 4.45
C THR A 13 2.88 9.56 5.54
N PRO A 14 1.65 9.99 5.20
CA PRO A 14 0.65 10.37 6.19
C PRO A 14 0.37 9.31 7.25
N LEU A 15 0.46 8.02 6.91
CA LEU A 15 0.27 6.91 7.84
C LEU A 15 1.44 6.69 8.82
N ARG A 16 2.55 7.43 8.70
CA ARG A 16 3.68 7.42 9.65
C ARG A 16 4.27 6.04 9.92
N ARG A 17 4.23 5.15 8.93
CA ARG A 17 4.87 3.85 8.97
C ARG A 17 5.32 3.41 7.59
N VAL A 18 6.26 2.47 7.58
CA VAL A 18 6.62 1.74 6.37
C VAL A 18 5.48 0.77 6.04
N ALA A 19 5.18 0.63 4.75
CA ALA A 19 4.22 -0.37 4.30
C ALA A 19 4.79 -1.77 4.56
N GLU A 20 3.94 -2.65 5.09
CA GLU A 20 4.24 -4.07 5.24
C GLU A 20 3.74 -4.82 3.99
N PRO A 21 4.28 -6.01 3.69
CA PRO A 21 3.84 -6.80 2.54
C PRO A 21 2.32 -7.01 2.48
N ASP A 22 1.68 -7.16 3.64
CA ASP A 22 0.25 -7.39 3.77
C ASP A 22 -0.60 -6.19 3.31
N ASP A 23 -0.07 -4.96 3.36
CA ASP A 23 -0.77 -3.77 2.86
C ASP A 23 -0.98 -3.86 1.35
N ILE A 24 -0.01 -4.40 0.62
CA ILE A 24 -0.07 -4.61 -0.83
C ILE A 24 -0.90 -5.86 -1.13
N ALA A 25 -0.63 -6.96 -0.41
CA ALA A 25 -1.31 -8.23 -0.62
C ALA A 25 -2.83 -8.13 -0.42
N GLY A 26 -3.29 -7.37 0.57
CA GLY A 26 -4.72 -7.14 0.80
C GLY A 26 -5.42 -6.48 -0.38
N VAL A 27 -4.81 -5.43 -0.97
CA VAL A 27 -5.37 -4.75 -2.15
C VAL A 27 -5.35 -5.67 -3.37
N ILE A 28 -4.28 -6.43 -3.58
CA ILE A 28 -4.22 -7.44 -4.66
C ILE A 28 -5.31 -8.49 -4.48
N SER A 29 -5.48 -9.02 -3.27
CA SER A 29 -6.50 -10.02 -2.97
C SER A 29 -7.91 -9.49 -3.25
N PHE A 30 -8.19 -8.23 -2.91
CA PHE A 30 -9.45 -7.59 -3.26
C PHE A 30 -9.62 -7.48 -4.78
N LEU A 31 -8.62 -6.94 -5.49
CA LEU A 31 -8.69 -6.73 -6.94
C LEU A 31 -8.77 -8.04 -7.74
N ALA A 32 -8.26 -9.14 -7.19
CA ALA A 32 -8.33 -10.48 -7.78
C ALA A 32 -9.65 -11.22 -7.45
N SER A 33 -10.48 -10.68 -6.56
CA SER A 33 -11.73 -11.32 -6.11
C SER A 33 -12.95 -10.95 -6.98
N ASP A 34 -14.05 -11.66 -6.78
CA ASP A 34 -15.32 -11.36 -7.46
C ASP A 34 -15.96 -10.02 -7.02
N ASP A 35 -15.52 -9.47 -5.88
CA ASP A 35 -16.01 -8.19 -5.34
C ASP A 35 -15.59 -7.00 -6.21
N SER A 36 -14.52 -7.12 -6.98
CA SER A 36 -14.00 -6.09 -7.88
C SER A 36 -14.30 -6.35 -9.35
N ARG A 37 -15.20 -7.28 -9.71
CA ARG A 37 -15.41 -7.78 -11.09
C ARG A 37 -15.73 -6.73 -12.17
N PHE A 38 -16.12 -5.52 -11.80
CA PHE A 38 -16.42 -4.43 -12.73
C PHE A 38 -15.39 -3.29 -12.69
N ILE A 39 -14.35 -3.43 -11.88
CA ILE A 39 -13.23 -2.49 -11.79
C ILE A 39 -12.20 -2.86 -12.85
N THR A 40 -11.94 -1.95 -13.78
CA THR A 40 -10.93 -2.10 -14.83
C THR A 40 -10.38 -0.74 -15.25
N GLY A 41 -9.16 -0.71 -15.80
CA GLY A 41 -8.51 0.52 -16.26
C GLY A 41 -8.16 1.53 -15.16
N SER A 42 -8.23 1.12 -13.88
CA SER A 42 -7.94 1.97 -12.74
C SER A 42 -6.50 1.83 -12.25
N TYR A 43 -5.93 2.93 -11.76
CA TYR A 43 -4.69 2.93 -10.99
C TYR A 43 -5.01 3.07 -9.50
N THR A 44 -4.54 2.12 -8.68
CA THR A 44 -4.80 2.08 -7.23
C THR A 44 -3.48 2.17 -6.47
N PRO A 45 -3.02 3.39 -6.08
CA PRO A 45 -1.79 3.56 -5.33
C PRO A 45 -1.94 3.06 -3.89
N VAL A 46 -1.00 2.22 -3.45
CA VAL A 46 -0.91 1.69 -2.09
C VAL A 46 0.35 2.26 -1.43
N THR A 47 0.34 3.56 -1.16
CA THR A 47 1.55 4.34 -0.79
C THR A 47 1.53 4.88 0.63
N GLY A 48 0.49 4.55 1.42
CA GLY A 48 0.28 5.16 2.74
C GLY A 48 -0.06 6.65 2.68
N GLY A 49 -0.51 7.15 1.52
CA GLY A 49 -0.97 8.53 1.31
C GLY A 49 0.02 9.47 0.64
N LEU A 50 1.11 8.94 0.05
CA LEU A 50 2.02 9.69 -0.82
C LEU A 50 1.46 9.86 -2.24
#